data_AF-A0A2R5G1N9-F1
#
_entry.id   AF-A0A2R5G1N9-F1
#
_cell.length_a   1.000
_cell.length_b   1.000
_cell.length_c   1.000
_cell.angle_alpha   90.00
_cell.angle_beta   90.00
_cell.angle_gamma   90.00
#
_symmetry.space_group_name_H-M   'P 1'
#
loop_
_entity.id
_entity.type
_entity.pdbx_description
1 polymer ?
#
loop_
_entity_poly.entity_id
_entity_poly.type
_entity_poly.pdbx_seq_one_letter_code
_entity_poly.pdbx_strand_id
1 'polypeptide(L)'
;MQQILTVEQILAILKGKEESLRMLRATPEYMKLEASERFTTSNDLRLGDAIQALFEIHEAILNIEFYSQVEGQTNAFNDSLTT
;
A
#
# COMPACT_ATOMS: atom_id res chain seq x y z
N MET A 1 -16.29 -14.14 -13.45
CA MET A 1 -15.18 -13.41 -14.11
C MET A 1 -14.26 -12.89 -13.02
N GLN A 2 -12.97 -13.19 -13.11
CA GLN A 2 -11.98 -12.60 -12.21
C GLN A 2 -11.69 -11.19 -12.74
N GLN A 3 -11.90 -10.17 -11.91
CA GLN A 3 -11.67 -8.79 -12.31
C GLN A 3 -10.16 -8.54 -12.35
N ILE A 4 -9.65 -8.11 -13.52
CA ILE A 4 -8.26 -7.70 -13.68
C ILE A 4 -8.18 -6.22 -13.33
N LEU A 5 -7.35 -5.88 -12.35
CA LEU A 5 -7.10 -4.50 -11.93
C LEU A 5 -5.79 -3.99 -12.55
N THR A 6 -5.76 -2.73 -12.96
CA THR A 6 -4.50 -2.06 -13.31
C THR A 6 -3.70 -1.75 -12.06
N VAL A 7 -2.39 -1.49 -12.21
CA VAL A 7 -1.54 -1.10 -11.08
C VAL A 7 -2.02 0.20 -10.43
N GLU A 8 -2.46 1.16 -11.22
CA GLU A 8 -3.08 2.40 -10.74
C GLU A 8 -4.32 2.12 -9.87
N GLN A 9 -5.19 1.19 -10.30
CA GLN A 9 -6.36 0.80 -9.53
C GLN A 9 -5.98 0.10 -8.22
N ILE A 10 -4.95 -0.74 -8.23
CA ILE A 10 -4.43 -1.39 -7.01
C ILE A 10 -3.91 -0.33 -6.02
N LEU A 11 -3.06 0.59 -6.49
CA LEU A 11 -2.51 1.68 -5.66
C LEU A 11 -3.61 2.58 -5.10
N ALA A 12 -4.59 2.95 -5.92
CA ALA A 12 -5.72 3.77 -5.50
C ALA A 12 -6.55 3.08 -4.39
N ILE A 13 -6.77 1.77 -4.51
CA ILE A 13 -7.46 0.98 -3.48
C ILE A 13 -6.65 0.97 -2.19
N LEU A 14 -5.36 0.64 -2.24
CA LEU A 14 -4.50 0.58 -1.05
C LEU A 14 -4.46 1.92 -0.32
N LYS A 15 -4.23 3.02 -1.06
CA LYS A 15 -4.21 4.37 -0.53
C LYS A 15 -5.56 4.77 0.08
N GLY A 16 -6.67 4.46 -0.61
CA GLY A 16 -8.00 4.75 -0.10
C GLY A 16 -8.33 4.01 1.20
N LYS A 17 -7.87 2.75 1.34
CA LYS A 17 -8.02 1.98 2.59
C LYS A 17 -7.15 2.56 3.69
N GLU A 18 -5.90 2.86 3.39
CA GLU A 18 -4.96 3.44 4.34
C GLU A 18 -5.48 4.77 4.93
N GLU A 19 -5.97 5.69 4.08
CA GLU A 19 -6.56 6.95 4.52
C GLU A 19 -7.82 6.73 5.38
N SER A 20 -8.70 5.80 4.97
CA SER A 20 -9.90 5.45 5.74
C SER A 20 -9.54 4.94 7.15
N LEU A 21 -8.47 4.15 7.27
CA LEU A 21 -8.00 3.65 8.56
C LEU A 21 -7.34 4.76 9.39
N ARG A 22 -6.62 5.70 8.78
CA ARG A 22 -6.11 6.89 9.49
C ARG A 22 -7.25 7.72 10.06
N MET A 23 -8.30 7.96 9.28
CA MET A 23 -9.49 8.66 9.74
C MET A 23 -10.14 7.93 10.93
N LEU A 24 -10.32 6.60 10.83
CA LEU A 24 -10.84 5.80 11.93
C LEU A 24 -9.97 5.90 13.19
N ARG A 25 -8.65 5.78 13.03
CA ARG A 25 -7.68 5.86 14.14
C ARG A 25 -7.71 7.22 14.84
N ALA A 26 -8.01 8.29 14.11
CA ALA A 26 -8.14 9.64 14.65
C ALA A 26 -9.42 9.85 15.49
N THR A 27 -10.39 8.92 15.45
CA THR A 27 -11.63 9.06 16.22
C THR A 27 -11.42 8.76 17.71
N PRO A 28 -11.93 9.59 18.63
CA PRO A 28 -11.85 9.32 20.06
C PRO A 28 -12.50 7.99 20.47
N GLU A 29 -13.54 7.56 19.76
CA GLU A 29 -14.24 6.31 19.98
C GLU A 29 -13.32 5.11 19.73
N TYR A 30 -12.61 5.09 18.60
CA TYR A 30 -11.65 4.04 18.30
C TYR A 30 -10.47 4.05 19.29
N MET A 31 -9.92 5.22 19.59
CA MET A 31 -8.81 5.35 20.54
C MET A 31 -9.16 4.77 21.91
N LYS A 32 -10.40 4.99 22.39
CA LYS A 32 -10.89 4.39 23.65
C LYS A 32 -10.97 2.87 23.60
N LEU A 33 -11.38 2.30 22.46
CA LEU A 33 -11.43 0.86 22.27
C LEU A 33 -10.01 0.25 22.26
N GLU A 34 -9.08 0.83 21.50
CA GLU A 34 -7.70 0.34 21.37
C GLU A 34 -6.86 0.53 22.66
N ALA A 35 -7.22 1.51 23.50
CA ALA A 35 -6.59 1.73 24.81
C ALA A 35 -7.10 0.78 25.91
N SER A 36 -8.15 -0.02 25.65
CA SER A 36 -8.71 -0.95 26.64
C SER A 36 -7.71 -2.06 26.99
N GLU A 37 -7.62 -2.43 28.27
CA GLU A 37 -6.86 -3.62 28.71
C GLU A 37 -7.43 -4.93 28.13
N ARG A 38 -8.67 -4.91 27.63
CA ARG A 38 -9.32 -6.05 26.97
C ARG A 38 -9.04 -6.09 25.47
N PHE A 39 -8.38 -5.07 24.92
CA PHE A 39 -8.02 -5.04 23.51
C PHE A 39 -6.88 -6.03 23.29
N THR A 40 -7.18 -7.10 22.57
CA THR A 40 -6.23 -8.16 22.22
C THR A 40 -6.49 -8.61 20.80
N THR A 41 -5.40 -8.95 20.10
CA THR A 41 -5.42 -9.57 18.78
C THR A 41 -4.51 -10.80 18.84
N SER A 42 -4.69 -11.75 17.92
CA SER A 42 -3.94 -13.02 17.96
C SER A 42 -2.43 -12.88 17.78
N ASN A 43 -1.95 -11.70 17.38
CA ASN A 43 -0.56 -11.40 17.07
C ASN A 43 -0.15 -9.98 17.48
N ASP A 44 -0.82 -9.43 18.50
CA ASP A 44 -0.57 -8.09 19.06
C ASP A 44 -0.65 -6.92 18.07
N LEU A 45 -1.20 -7.15 16.87
CA LEU A 45 -1.46 -6.10 15.90
C LEU A 45 -2.48 -5.09 16.41
N ARG A 46 -2.19 -3.84 16.13
CA ARG A 46 -3.01 -2.64 16.32
C ARG A 46 -3.38 -2.04 14.98
N LEU A 47 -4.31 -1.09 14.95
CA LEU A 47 -4.70 -0.43 13.70
C LEU A 47 -3.53 0.34 13.07
N GLY A 48 -2.61 0.82 13.91
CA GLY A 48 -1.34 1.41 13.46
C GLY A 48 -0.53 0.47 12.57
N ASP A 49 -0.44 -0.81 12.94
CA ASP A 49 0.32 -1.81 12.18
C ASP A 49 -0.33 -2.11 10.83
N ALA A 50 -1.67 -2.16 10.79
CA ALA A 50 -2.41 -2.32 9.52
C ALA A 50 -2.20 -1.13 8.58
N ILE A 51 -2.22 0.11 9.11
CA ILE A 51 -1.93 1.32 8.33
C ILE A 51 -0.49 1.26 7.78
N GLN A 52 0.47 0.90 8.61
CA GLN A 52 1.87 0.78 8.20
C GLN A 52 2.05 -0.28 7.11
N ALA A 53 1.44 -1.45 7.27
CA ALA A 53 1.51 -2.52 6.27
C ALA A 53 0.94 -2.10 4.91
N LEU A 54 -0.20 -1.38 4.89
CA LEU A 54 -0.78 -0.86 3.66
C LEU A 54 0.16 0.14 2.97
N PHE A 55 0.79 1.03 3.75
CA PHE A 55 1.77 1.98 3.24
C PHE A 55 3.01 1.28 2.67
N GLU A 56 3.58 0.31 3.39
CA GLU A 56 4.76 -0.45 2.91
C GLU A 56 4.47 -1.22 1.62
N ILE A 57 3.30 -1.86 1.51
CA ILE A 57 2.88 -2.55 0.28
C ILE A 57 2.70 -1.56 -0.87
N HIS A 58 2.08 -0.40 -0.61
CA HIS A 58 1.90 0.64 -1.62
C HIS A 58 3.25 1.14 -2.17
N GLU A 59 4.21 1.43 -1.29
CA GLU A 59 5.56 1.85 -1.69
C GLU A 59 6.32 0.75 -2.43
N ALA A 60 6.20 -0.50 -2.00
CA ALA A 60 6.84 -1.63 -2.69
C ALA A 60 6.35 -1.77 -4.15
N ILE A 61 5.05 -1.57 -4.38
CA ILE A 61 4.47 -1.60 -5.73
C ILE A 61 4.99 -0.43 -6.56
N LEU A 62 5.02 0.79 -6.00
CA LEU A 62 5.58 1.96 -6.69
C LEU A 62 7.04 1.77 -7.08
N ASN A 63 7.85 1.20 -6.19
CA ASN A 63 9.25 0.91 -6.47
C ASN A 63 9.40 -0.06 -7.65
N ILE A 64 8.61 -1.15 -7.68
CA ILE A 64 8.63 -2.11 -8.79
C ILE A 64 8.23 -1.46 -10.11
N GLU A 65 7.18 -0.63 -10.12
CA GLU A 65 6.75 0.09 -11.32
C GLU A 65 7.82 1.05 -11.83
N PHE A 66 8.47 1.79 -10.93
CA PHE A 66 9.55 2.70 -11.29
C PHE A 66 10.73 1.95 -11.93
N TYR A 67 11.20 0.86 -11.30
CA TYR A 67 12.30 0.07 -11.87
C TYR A 67 11.92 -0.57 -13.20
N SER A 68 10.70 -1.08 -13.34
CA SER A 68 10.21 -1.67 -14.60
C SER A 68 10.20 -0.65 -15.75
N GLN A 69 9.84 0.60 -15.47
CA GLN A 69 9.85 1.68 -16.47
C GLN A 69 11.28 2.09 -16.85
N VAL A 70 12.18 2.21 -15.87
CA VAL A 70 13.59 2.58 -16.11
C VAL A 70 14.33 1.49 -16.90
N GLU A 71 14.12 0.21 -16.57
CA GLU A 71 14.70 -0.91 -17.31
C GLU A 71 14.18 -0.96 -18.76
N GLY A 72 12.86 -0.77 -18.94
CA GLY A 72 12.25 -0.70 -20.27
C GLY A 72 12.82 0.43 -21.14
N GLN A 73 13.03 1.61 -20.57
CA GLN A 73 13.65 2.75 -21.27
C GLN A 73 15.12 2.51 -21.62
N THR A 74 15.87 1.88 -20.72
CA THR A 74 17.29 1.57 -20.93
C THR A 74 17.47 0.58 -22.09
N ASN A 75 16.61 -0.45 -22.15
CA ASN A 75 16.64 -1.43 -23.23
C ASN A 75 16.25 -0.82 -24.58
N ALA A 76 15.17 -0.03 -24.62
CA ALA A 76 14.74 0.65 -25.85
C ALA A 76 15.80 1.62 -26.41
N PHE A 77 16.51 2.33 -25.53
CA PHE A 77 17.63 3.17 -25.94
C PHE A 77 18.79 2.36 -26.52
N ASN A 78 19.19 1.25 -25.88
CA ASN A 78 20.28 0.40 -26.36
C ASN A 78 19.98 -0.23 -27.73
N ASP A 79 18.74 -0.67 -27.97
CA ASP A 79 18.32 -1.21 -29.27
C ASP A 79 18.45 -0.15 -30.39
N SER A 80 18.12 1.12 -30.09
CA SER A 80 18.25 2.22 -31.06
C SER A 80 19.69 2.60 -31.42
N LEU A 81 20.67 2.20 -30.61
CA LEU A 81 22.10 2.41 -30.89
C LEU A 81 22.73 1.26 -31.67
N THR A 82 22.04 0.13 -31.77
CA THR A 82 22.55 -1.11 -32.39
C THR A 82 21.88 -1.44 -33.74
N THR A 83 20.94 -0.60 -34.19
CA THR A 83 20.25 -0.68 -35.49
C THR A 83 20.72 0.44 -36.43
#